data_AF-A0A7X7DGP4-F1
#
_entry.id   AF-A0A7X7DGP4-F1
#
_cell.length_a   1.000
_cell.length_b   1.000
_cell.length_c   1.000
_cell.angle_alpha   90.00
_cell.angle_beta   90.00
_cell.angle_gamma   90.00
#
_symmetry.space_group_name_H-M   'P 1'
#
loop_
_entity.id
_entity.type
_entity.pdbx_description
1 polymer ?
#
loop_
_entity_poly.entity_id
_entity_poly.type
_entity_poly.pdbx_seq_one_letter_code
_entity_poly.pdbx_strand_id
1 'polypeptide(L)'
;MKKTFPPARWVVLLGATLLLLTAGCDRWSDDSGSDGGGSGDQGEGGGFLWKPVGENSGRLVILLPPQYTGKAGSVHVASGDGQVLDVGVYTGVGNGGRTHWRFPQKGGAYGNNILAVADLNAGGSVHWPIPSGAARVEY
;
A
#
# COMPACT_ATOMS: atom_id res chain seq x y z
N MET A 1 -0.02 28.60 35.26
CA MET A 1 -0.56 27.23 35.28
C MET A 1 0.28 26.36 34.36
N LYS A 2 1.09 25.45 34.92
CA LYS A 2 2.00 24.57 34.18
C LYS A 2 1.40 23.16 34.24
N LYS A 3 0.96 22.61 33.10
CA LYS A 3 0.37 21.26 33.02
C LYS A 3 1.50 20.26 32.79
N THR A 4 1.83 19.50 33.82
CA THR A 4 2.79 18.39 33.78
C THR A 4 2.05 17.12 33.32
N PHE A 5 2.54 16.43 32.30
CA PHE A 5 2.06 15.11 31.88
C PHE A 5 3.04 14.03 32.36
N PRO A 6 2.57 12.87 32.88
CA PRO A 6 3.44 11.76 33.27
C PRO A 6 3.93 10.93 32.05
N PRO A 7 5.07 10.24 32.14
CA PRO A 7 5.65 9.49 31.03
C PRO A 7 4.91 8.15 30.76
N ALA A 8 4.76 7.83 29.47
CA ALA A 8 4.16 6.60 28.96
C ALA A 8 4.99 5.36 29.33
N ARG A 9 4.34 4.37 29.96
CA ARG A 9 4.91 3.04 30.23
C ARG A 9 4.66 2.14 29.01
N TRP A 10 5.75 1.61 28.46
CA TRP A 10 5.73 0.56 27.43
C TRP A 10 5.30 -0.75 28.08
N VAL A 11 4.25 -1.38 27.53
CA VAL A 11 3.90 -2.78 27.84
C VAL A 11 4.31 -3.62 26.65
N VAL A 12 5.32 -4.45 26.85
CA VAL A 12 5.66 -5.57 25.96
C VAL A 12 4.74 -6.72 26.34
N LEU A 13 3.87 -7.13 25.44
CA LEU A 13 3.07 -8.35 25.56
C LEU A 13 3.72 -9.45 24.71
N LEU A 14 4.43 -10.36 25.40
CA LEU A 14 4.76 -11.70 24.92
C LEU A 14 3.49 -12.56 25.02
N GLY A 15 3.07 -13.17 23.91
CA GLY A 15 1.83 -13.94 23.86
C GLY A 15 1.84 -15.07 22.83
N ALA A 16 2.28 -16.24 23.32
CA ALA A 16 1.86 -17.60 22.99
C ALA A 16 1.76 -18.08 21.51
N THR A 17 2.67 -19.01 21.22
CA THR A 17 2.60 -20.01 20.14
C THR A 17 1.31 -20.85 20.25
N LEU A 18 0.57 -20.96 19.14
CA LEU A 18 -0.47 -21.98 18.94
C LEU A 18 -0.10 -22.81 17.71
N LEU A 19 0.24 -24.08 17.95
CA LEU A 19 0.52 -25.09 16.93
C LEU A 19 -0.80 -25.78 16.57
N LEU A 20 -1.22 -25.72 15.31
CA LEU A 20 -2.29 -26.55 14.74
C LEU A 20 -1.70 -27.35 13.58
N LEU A 21 -1.55 -28.67 13.77
CA LEU A 21 -1.34 -29.62 12.69
C LEU A 21 -2.71 -30.10 12.18
N THR A 22 -2.96 -29.93 10.88
CA THR A 22 -3.82 -30.81 10.12
C THR A 22 -3.28 -31.00 8.69
N ALA A 23 -2.80 -32.21 8.44
CA ALA A 23 -2.76 -33.01 7.21
C ALA A 23 -2.94 -32.32 5.84
N GLY A 24 -1.85 -32.36 5.05
CA GLY A 24 -1.79 -32.99 3.72
C GLY A 24 -2.76 -32.56 2.62
N CYS A 25 -2.28 -31.70 1.73
CA CYS A 25 -2.53 -31.78 0.28
C CYS A 25 -1.24 -31.39 -0.44
N ASP A 26 -0.53 -32.37 -0.98
CA ASP A 26 0.61 -32.18 -1.89
C ASP A 26 0.09 -31.62 -3.22
N ARG A 27 0.31 -30.32 -3.51
CA ARG A 27 0.17 -29.83 -4.88
C ARG A 27 0.97 -28.56 -5.15
N TRP A 28 2.03 -28.77 -5.94
CA TRP A 28 2.72 -27.81 -6.79
C TRP A 28 3.55 -26.72 -6.10
N SER A 29 4.86 -26.95 -6.13
CA SER A 29 5.89 -25.95 -5.89
C SER A 29 5.75 -24.80 -6.88
N ASP A 30 5.54 -23.60 -6.35
CA ASP A 30 6.19 -22.39 -6.87
C ASP A 30 6.77 -21.66 -5.66
N ASP A 31 8.03 -21.97 -5.40
CA ASP A 31 8.92 -21.16 -4.59
C ASP A 31 9.18 -19.85 -5.35
N SER A 32 8.67 -18.75 -4.81
CA SER A 32 9.23 -17.43 -5.06
C SER A 32 9.07 -16.62 -3.78
N GLY A 33 10.10 -16.70 -2.95
CA GLY A 33 10.11 -16.16 -1.61
C GLY A 33 9.97 -14.63 -1.54
N SER A 34 9.64 -14.18 -0.34
CA SER A 34 10.04 -12.88 0.22
C SER A 34 9.71 -12.87 1.72
N ASP A 35 10.65 -13.33 2.54
CA ASP A 35 10.69 -12.99 3.95
C ASP A 35 11.00 -11.49 4.11
N GLY A 36 10.00 -10.69 4.48
CA GLY A 36 10.22 -9.29 4.87
C GLY A 36 8.94 -8.45 4.91
N GLY A 37 8.45 -8.14 6.12
CA GLY A 37 7.52 -7.03 6.40
C GLY A 37 6.34 -6.88 5.42
N GLY A 38 5.40 -7.82 5.45
CA GLY A 38 4.40 -8.03 4.39
C GLY A 38 3.62 -6.79 3.96
N SER A 39 3.99 -6.25 2.81
CA SER A 39 3.23 -5.21 2.08
C SER A 39 2.17 -5.83 1.15
N GLY A 40 1.89 -7.13 1.28
CA GLY A 40 1.01 -7.91 0.40
C GLY A 40 1.74 -8.41 -0.86
N ASP A 41 1.02 -9.09 -1.75
CA ASP A 41 1.57 -9.55 -3.03
C ASP A 41 1.89 -8.37 -3.95
N GLN A 42 2.84 -8.51 -4.89
CA GLN A 42 3.04 -7.48 -5.90
C GLN A 42 1.79 -7.42 -6.79
N GLY A 43 1.18 -6.25 -6.88
CA GLY A 43 0.00 -6.03 -7.71
C GLY A 43 0.30 -6.27 -9.18
N GLU A 44 -0.66 -6.86 -9.88
CA GLU A 44 -0.49 -7.16 -11.30
C GLU A 44 -0.25 -5.88 -12.11
N GLY A 45 0.59 -6.01 -13.14
CA GLY A 45 0.66 -5.04 -14.23
C GLY A 45 -0.62 -5.08 -15.06
N GLY A 46 -1.10 -3.92 -15.50
CA GLY A 46 -2.44 -3.83 -16.10
C GLY A 46 -3.01 -2.43 -16.15
N GLY A 47 -2.15 -1.42 -16.16
CA GLY A 47 -2.55 -0.04 -15.99
C GLY A 47 -2.65 0.28 -14.51
N PHE A 48 -1.61 -0.01 -13.74
CA PHE A 48 -1.33 0.78 -12.55
C PHE A 48 -0.69 2.10 -13.00
N LEU A 49 -0.99 3.21 -12.33
CA LEU A 49 -0.33 4.49 -12.61
C LEU A 49 -0.10 5.27 -11.33
N TRP A 50 1.18 5.53 -11.07
CA TRP A 50 1.64 6.58 -10.20
C TRP A 50 1.82 7.86 -11.03
N LYS A 51 0.92 8.83 -10.85
CA LYS A 51 1.02 10.15 -11.49
C LYS A 51 1.54 11.16 -10.45
N PRO A 52 2.85 11.47 -10.43
CA PRO A 52 3.48 12.24 -9.35
C PRO A 52 2.95 13.67 -9.25
N VAL A 53 2.49 14.22 -10.38
CA VAL A 53 1.87 15.55 -10.48
C VAL A 53 0.61 15.41 -11.35
N GLY A 54 -0.57 15.47 -10.74
CA GLY A 54 -1.85 15.47 -11.44
C GLY A 54 -2.11 16.82 -12.11
N GLU A 55 -2.70 16.82 -13.32
CA GLU A 55 -2.92 18.06 -14.10
C GLU A 55 -3.74 19.11 -13.35
N ASN A 56 -4.75 18.69 -12.59
CA ASN A 56 -5.70 19.63 -12.00
C ASN A 56 -5.27 20.17 -10.63
N SER A 57 -4.50 19.39 -9.88
CA SER A 57 -4.17 19.72 -8.47
C SER A 57 -2.68 19.91 -8.23
N GLY A 58 -1.81 19.52 -9.16
CA GLY A 58 -0.36 19.48 -8.95
C GLY A 58 0.08 18.46 -7.89
N ARG A 59 -0.81 17.53 -7.49
CA ARG A 59 -0.61 16.54 -6.41
C ARG A 59 -0.59 15.13 -6.96
N LEU A 60 -0.10 14.17 -6.18
CA LEU A 60 -0.10 12.77 -6.55
C LEU A 60 -1.52 12.26 -6.79
N VAL A 61 -1.68 11.50 -7.87
CA VAL A 61 -2.84 10.68 -8.13
C VAL A 61 -2.37 9.25 -8.42
N ILE A 62 -2.92 8.29 -7.70
CA ILE A 62 -2.74 6.86 -7.96
C ILE A 62 -3.99 6.34 -8.65
N LEU A 63 -3.81 5.68 -9.79
CA LEU A 63 -4.88 5.01 -10.52
C LEU A 63 -4.63 3.52 -10.46
N LEU A 64 -5.52 2.79 -9.79
CA LEU A 64 -5.40 1.34 -9.73
C LEU A 64 -5.76 0.70 -11.07
N PRO A 65 -5.21 -0.49 -11.36
CA PRO A 65 -5.69 -1.31 -12.47
C PRO A 65 -7.20 -1.61 -12.36
N PRO A 66 -7.93 -1.76 -13.49
CA PRO A 66 -9.39 -1.97 -13.47
C PRO A 66 -9.84 -3.19 -12.67
N GLN A 67 -9.02 -4.24 -12.57
CA GLN A 67 -9.35 -5.46 -11.82
C GLN A 67 -9.49 -5.23 -10.30
N TYR A 68 -8.99 -4.11 -9.78
CA TYR A 68 -9.12 -3.72 -8.37
C TYR A 68 -10.26 -2.71 -8.12
N THR A 69 -10.96 -2.28 -9.17
CA THR A 69 -12.10 -1.37 -9.04
C THR A 69 -13.23 -2.00 -8.24
N GLY A 70 -13.68 -1.29 -7.19
CA GLY A 70 -14.67 -1.81 -6.22
C GLY A 70 -14.13 -2.85 -5.24
N LYS A 71 -12.87 -3.30 -5.39
CA LYS A 71 -12.23 -4.29 -4.51
C LYS A 71 -11.29 -3.66 -3.50
N ALA A 72 -10.65 -2.54 -3.84
CA ALA A 72 -9.79 -1.80 -2.91
C ALA A 72 -10.64 -0.96 -1.94
N GLY A 73 -10.39 -1.12 -0.63
CA GLY A 73 -11.01 -0.34 0.44
C GLY A 73 -10.22 0.92 0.80
N SER A 74 -8.89 0.85 0.68
CA SER A 74 -7.98 1.99 0.86
C SER A 74 -6.77 1.88 -0.06
N VAL A 75 -6.15 3.02 -0.34
CA VAL A 75 -4.83 3.09 -0.99
C VAL A 75 -3.96 4.01 -0.16
N HIS A 76 -2.74 3.57 0.13
CA HIS A 76 -1.78 4.32 0.92
C HIS A 76 -0.38 4.27 0.30
N VAL A 77 0.47 5.23 0.67
CA VAL A 77 1.89 5.23 0.34
C VAL A 77 2.63 4.74 1.56
N ALA A 78 3.56 3.80 1.38
CA ALA A 78 4.42 3.30 2.44
C ALA A 78 5.90 3.49 2.09
N SER A 79 6.77 3.54 3.10
CA SER A 79 8.22 3.42 2.88
C SER A 79 8.56 2.02 2.37
N GLY A 80 9.77 1.83 1.83
CA GLY A 80 10.27 0.50 1.45
C GLY A 80 10.28 -0.51 2.60
N ASP A 81 10.28 -0.04 3.85
CA ASP A 81 10.20 -0.87 5.06
C ASP A 81 8.74 -1.10 5.53
N GLY A 82 7.74 -0.68 4.76
CA GLY A 82 6.32 -0.88 5.04
C GLY A 82 5.68 0.14 6.00
N GLN A 83 6.37 1.22 6.38
CA GLN A 83 5.77 2.26 7.23
C GLN A 83 4.84 3.15 6.42
N VAL A 84 3.57 3.28 6.83
CA VAL A 84 2.60 4.15 6.16
C VAL A 84 3.03 5.61 6.26
N LEU A 85 3.22 6.24 5.10
CA LEU A 85 3.59 7.65 4.97
C LEU A 85 2.37 8.55 4.78
N ASP A 86 1.36 8.08 4.05
CA ASP A 86 0.15 8.84 3.77
C ASP A 86 -0.98 7.95 3.25
N VAL A 87 -2.23 8.38 3.39
CA VAL A 87 -3.42 7.64 2.94
C VAL A 87 -4.19 8.46 1.91
N GLY A 88 -4.48 7.83 0.78
CA GLY A 88 -5.18 8.46 -0.33
C GLY A 88 -6.68 8.57 -0.07
N VAL A 89 -7.28 9.60 -0.67
CA VAL A 89 -8.73 9.79 -0.69
C VAL A 89 -9.28 9.30 -2.02
N TYR A 90 -10.25 8.40 -1.96
CA TYR A 90 -10.99 7.96 -3.16
C TYR A 90 -11.76 9.13 -3.77
N THR A 91 -11.65 9.29 -5.09
CA THR A 91 -12.28 10.42 -5.81
C THR A 91 -13.15 10.01 -6.98
N GLY A 92 -13.27 8.71 -7.26
CA GLY A 92 -14.13 8.19 -8.32
C GLY A 92 -13.45 7.15 -9.20
N VAL A 93 -14.16 6.77 -10.26
CA VAL A 93 -13.67 5.86 -11.30
C VAL A 93 -13.59 6.62 -12.62
N GLY A 94 -12.49 6.46 -13.36
CA GLY A 94 -12.27 7.10 -14.65
C GLY A 94 -11.27 6.34 -15.51
N ASN A 95 -10.93 6.90 -16.68
CA ASN A 95 -9.82 6.44 -17.51
C ASN A 95 -9.79 4.91 -17.75
N GLY A 96 -10.89 4.37 -18.27
CA GLY A 96 -11.00 2.93 -18.54
C GLY A 96 -11.40 2.09 -17.33
N GLY A 97 -12.20 2.66 -16.42
CA GLY A 97 -12.75 1.90 -15.28
C GLY A 97 -11.78 1.76 -14.11
N ARG A 98 -10.87 2.72 -13.93
CA ARG A 98 -9.82 2.73 -12.92
C ARG A 98 -10.19 3.62 -11.74
N THR A 99 -10.00 3.14 -10.52
CA THR A 99 -10.25 3.96 -9.32
C THR A 99 -9.16 5.02 -9.16
N HIS A 100 -9.55 6.24 -8.82
CA HIS A 100 -8.67 7.37 -8.63
C HIS A 100 -8.51 7.70 -7.15
N TRP A 101 -7.28 7.66 -6.66
CA TRP A 101 -6.91 7.98 -5.30
C TRP A 101 -6.02 9.21 -5.29
N ARG A 102 -6.45 10.26 -4.58
CA ARG A 102 -5.73 11.54 -4.52
C ARG A 102 -5.06 11.73 -3.19
N PHE A 103 -3.90 12.36 -3.25
CA PHE A 103 -3.06 12.61 -2.09
C PHE A 103 -2.84 14.11 -1.88
N PRO A 104 -2.55 14.54 -0.64
CA PRO A 104 -2.33 15.95 -0.32
C PRO A 104 -1.00 16.48 -0.89
N GLN A 105 0.02 15.64 -1.04
CA GLN A 105 1.33 16.03 -1.55
C GLN A 105 1.54 15.59 -3.01
N LYS A 106 2.49 16.21 -3.69
CA LYS A 106 3.04 15.70 -4.96
C LYS A 106 3.88 14.45 -4.69
N GLY A 107 3.98 13.56 -5.67
CA GLY A 107 4.66 12.27 -5.52
C GLY A 107 6.11 12.41 -5.03
N GLY A 108 6.85 13.39 -5.54
CA GLY A 108 8.25 13.61 -5.16
C GLY A 108 8.46 14.01 -3.70
N ALA A 109 7.42 14.43 -2.97
CA ALA A 109 7.52 14.72 -1.54
C ALA A 109 7.63 13.45 -0.67
N TYR A 110 7.25 12.29 -1.20
CA TYR A 110 7.33 11.00 -0.49
C TYR A 110 8.71 10.34 -0.62
N GLY A 111 9.63 10.90 -1.42
CA GLY A 111 10.99 10.37 -1.56
C GLY A 111 11.12 9.26 -2.59
N ASN A 112 12.03 8.31 -2.33
CA ASN A 112 12.42 7.23 -3.22
C ASN A 112 12.29 5.89 -2.49
N ASN A 113 12.25 4.79 -3.26
CA ASN A 113 12.08 3.42 -2.73
C ASN A 113 10.87 3.32 -1.80
N ILE A 114 9.71 3.75 -2.30
CA ILE A 114 8.43 3.71 -1.61
C ILE A 114 7.51 2.70 -2.28
N LEU A 115 6.42 2.36 -1.62
CA LEU A 115 5.39 1.46 -2.12
C LEU A 115 4.08 2.22 -2.25
N ALA A 116 3.36 1.96 -3.34
CA ALA A 116 1.92 2.23 -3.40
C ALA A 116 1.19 0.96 -3.03
N VAL A 117 0.36 0.99 -2.00
CA VAL A 117 -0.32 -0.20 -1.47
C VAL A 117 -1.82 -0.01 -1.57
N ALA A 118 -2.53 -1.02 -2.06
CA ALA A 118 -3.99 -1.08 -2.03
C ALA A 118 -4.43 -2.19 -1.08
N ASP A 119 -5.19 -1.81 -0.04
CA ASP A 119 -5.78 -2.75 0.90
C ASP A 119 -7.12 -3.23 0.34
N LEU A 120 -7.32 -4.54 0.27
CA LEU A 120 -8.50 -5.13 -0.36
C LEU A 120 -9.62 -5.34 0.65
N ASN A 121 -10.87 -5.09 0.23
CA ASN A 121 -12.07 -5.28 1.05
C ASN A 121 -12.24 -6.74 1.52
N ALA A 122 -11.71 -7.70 0.75
CA ALA A 122 -11.72 -9.12 1.08
C ALA A 122 -10.63 -9.51 2.11
N GLY A 123 -9.80 -8.56 2.54
CA GLY A 123 -8.58 -8.81 3.30
C GLY A 123 -7.34 -8.94 2.42
N GLY A 124 -6.17 -8.73 3.02
CA GLY A 124 -4.89 -8.67 2.32
C GLY A 124 -4.65 -7.34 1.61
N SER A 125 -3.49 -7.22 0.99
CA SER A 125 -3.06 -6.04 0.25
C SER A 125 -2.30 -6.45 -1.01
N VAL A 126 -2.23 -5.51 -1.96
CA VAL A 126 -1.32 -5.59 -3.10
C VAL A 126 -0.49 -4.33 -3.15
N HIS A 127 0.76 -4.43 -3.62
CA HIS A 127 1.65 -3.26 -3.69
C HIS A 127 2.36 -3.13 -5.03
N TRP A 128 2.78 -1.90 -5.34
CA TRP A 128 3.63 -1.58 -6.48
C TRP A 128 4.84 -0.80 -6.01
N PRO A 129 6.07 -1.24 -6.36
CA PRO A 129 7.27 -0.51 -6.00
C PRO A 129 7.38 0.79 -6.80
N ILE A 130 7.76 1.87 -6.14
CA ILE A 130 7.95 3.19 -6.74
C ILE A 130 9.40 3.61 -6.45
N PRO A 131 10.32 3.39 -7.39
CA PRO A 131 11.75 3.71 -7.19
C PRO A 131 11.97 5.19 -6.90
N SER A 132 11.20 6.07 -7.55
CA SER A 132 11.20 7.49 -7.27
C SER A 132 9.79 8.06 -7.28
N GLY A 133 9.38 8.65 -6.17
CA GLY A 133 8.07 9.31 -6.07
C GLY A 133 7.93 10.51 -7.01
N ALA A 134 9.04 11.09 -7.47
CA ALA A 134 9.02 12.20 -8.44
C ALA A 134 8.81 11.74 -9.88
N ALA A 135 9.11 10.47 -10.18
CA ALA A 135 8.96 9.89 -11.50
C ALA A 135 7.54 9.37 -11.72
N ARG A 136 7.10 9.37 -12.97
CA ARG A 136 5.89 8.65 -13.37
C ARG A 136 6.22 7.15 -13.42
N VAL A 137 5.37 6.33 -12.80
CA VAL A 137 5.55 4.87 -12.78
C VAL A 137 4.27 4.20 -13.25
N GLU A 138 4.43 3.19 -14.10
CA GLU A 138 3.36 2.39 -14.68
C GLU A 138 3.73 0.92 -14.62
N TYR A 139 2.74 0.06 -14.36
CA TYR A 139 2.84 -1.40 -14.41
C TYR A 139 1.67 -1.96 -15.23
#